data_AF-A0A4U6TA48-F1
#
_entry.id   AF-A0A4U6TA48-F1
#
_cell.length_a   1.000
_cell.length_b   1.000
_cell.length_c   1.000
_cell.angle_alpha   90.00
_cell.angle_beta   90.00
_cell.angle_gamma   90.00
#
_symmetry.space_group_name_H-M   'P 1'
#
loop_
_entity.id
_entity.type
_entity.pdbx_description
1 polymer ?
#
loop_
_entity_poly.entity_id
_entity_poly.type
_entity_poly.pdbx_seq_one_letter_code
_entity_poly.pdbx_strand_id
1 'polypeptide(L)'
;MALTTAATAVAVSLHPLLSRPACILRFGRRLPPLLLRATSSASTSSAPDFNITFAEPAPAKKASSPSPSAQPLVPWIVRGEDGKPRLSTSPPPEVLQAIALAEAEAKKAAKKESLKGQKGAVAAAAAASSASVKAKERKAAPAAPPKFSKAARRFYNENIKDHEPQRLAKVLAAAGVASRRTSEELIFQGKVTVNGSVCTSPQTKVDIAKDSIYVNGNRISKKLPPKLYFAVNKPKGYICSCGEESKSVVSLFNDYLKGWNKIQPGLPKPRLFTVGRLDVATTGLIIVTNDGKFAQKLAHPSSNVTKEYVVTIDGAVHKKHLIAISEGTKIDGVMCVPDLVEPLSAQSDTRKTRLKIVVHEGRNHEVRELVQNAGLKVYALKRVRVGRFRLPADLGIGKFVELKQADIKALEGNN
;
A
#
# COMPACT_ATOMS: atom_id res chain seq x y z
N MET A 1 26.57 69.39 -25.56
CA MET A 1 26.96 69.15 -24.15
C MET A 1 27.44 67.70 -24.08
N ALA A 2 28.72 67.42 -24.38
CA ALA A 2 29.86 67.31 -23.44
C ALA A 2 29.56 66.29 -22.32
N LEU A 3 30.27 65.17 -22.11
CA LEU A 3 31.73 64.86 -22.07
C LEU A 3 31.99 63.43 -22.66
N THR A 4 33.02 63.10 -23.49
CA THR A 4 34.47 62.84 -23.23
C THR A 4 34.74 61.90 -22.02
N THR A 5 35.50 60.79 -22.02
CA THR A 5 36.76 60.39 -22.71
C THR A 5 37.20 58.94 -22.33
N ALA A 6 38.03 58.32 -23.21
CA ALA A 6 39.07 57.27 -23.01
C ALA A 6 38.64 55.82 -22.63
N ALA A 7 38.84 54.77 -23.45
CA ALA A 7 40.04 54.19 -24.09
C ALA A 7 40.92 53.34 -23.14
N THR A 8 40.92 52.02 -23.35
CA THR A 8 42.13 51.17 -23.29
C THR A 8 41.84 49.81 -23.94
N ALA A 9 42.62 49.53 -24.98
CA ALA A 9 42.67 48.27 -25.71
C ALA A 9 43.85 47.43 -25.18
N VAL A 10 43.68 46.12 -25.06
CA VAL A 10 44.77 45.16 -25.20
C VAL A 10 44.26 43.99 -26.03
N ALA A 11 44.82 43.87 -27.22
CA ALA A 11 44.71 42.73 -28.12
C ALA A 11 46.02 41.93 -28.04
N VAL A 12 45.97 40.59 -27.96
CA VAL A 12 47.02 39.69 -28.49
C VAL A 12 46.41 38.31 -28.84
N SER A 13 46.40 38.03 -30.16
CA SER A 13 46.76 36.77 -30.88
C SER A 13 46.11 35.42 -30.48
N LEU A 14 45.32 34.68 -31.30
CA LEU A 14 45.64 33.92 -32.54
C LEU A 14 46.98 33.14 -32.40
N HIS A 15 47.16 31.84 -32.62
CA HIS A 15 46.58 30.88 -33.59
C HIS A 15 47.10 29.44 -33.22
N PRO A 16 46.98 28.37 -34.06
CA PRO A 16 46.59 27.02 -33.64
C PRO A 16 47.69 25.96 -33.86
N LEU A 17 47.33 24.66 -33.78
CA LEU A 17 47.82 23.51 -34.58
C LEU A 17 48.42 22.31 -33.83
N LEU A 18 47.99 21.13 -34.32
CA LEU A 18 48.70 19.83 -34.42
C LEU A 18 49.00 19.09 -33.09
N SER A 19 49.04 17.78 -32.96
CA SER A 19 48.77 16.60 -33.82
C SER A 19 48.84 15.37 -32.89
N ARG A 20 48.21 14.26 -33.28
CA ARG A 20 48.45 12.92 -32.69
C ARG A 20 49.85 12.42 -33.09
N PRO A 21 50.49 11.48 -32.36
CA PRO A 21 50.33 10.06 -32.72
C PRO A 21 50.36 9.06 -31.54
N ALA A 22 50.07 7.80 -31.91
CA ALA A 22 50.02 6.60 -31.09
C ALA A 22 51.40 5.97 -30.79
N CYS A 23 51.47 5.13 -29.75
CA CYS A 23 52.51 4.11 -29.52
C CYS A 23 51.91 3.07 -28.53
N ILE A 24 51.41 1.90 -28.93
CA ILE A 24 52.10 0.63 -29.25
C ILE A 24 53.32 0.36 -28.36
N LEU A 25 53.20 -0.61 -27.44
CA LEU A 25 54.28 -1.54 -27.11
C LEU A 25 53.69 -2.89 -26.68
N ARG A 26 54.02 -3.90 -27.48
CA ARG A 26 53.80 -5.34 -27.26
C ARG A 26 55.03 -5.92 -26.57
N PHE A 27 54.81 -6.80 -25.60
CA PHE A 27 55.66 -7.96 -25.28
C PHE A 27 54.67 -9.08 -24.93
N GLY A 28 54.60 -10.27 -25.55
CA GLY A 28 55.57 -11.00 -26.33
C GLY A 28 56.17 -12.13 -25.50
N ARG A 29 55.48 -13.28 -25.39
CA ARG A 29 56.10 -14.62 -25.32
C ARG A 29 55.08 -15.78 -25.55
N ARG A 30 55.28 -16.38 -26.72
CA ARG A 30 54.98 -17.73 -27.25
C ARG A 30 55.59 -18.84 -26.34
N LEU A 31 55.14 -20.09 -26.15
CA LEU A 31 54.69 -21.27 -26.95
C LEU A 31 54.34 -22.41 -25.93
N PRO A 32 54.07 -23.69 -26.28
CA PRO A 32 53.16 -24.34 -27.26
C PRO A 32 52.23 -25.41 -26.58
N PRO A 33 51.36 -26.13 -27.33
CA PRO A 33 50.35 -27.05 -26.78
C PRO A 33 50.85 -28.50 -26.71
N LEU A 34 50.33 -29.26 -25.73
CA LEU A 34 50.55 -30.70 -25.59
C LEU A 34 49.32 -31.47 -26.09
N LEU A 35 49.54 -32.28 -27.12
CA LEU A 35 48.66 -33.32 -27.66
C LEU A 35 48.67 -34.55 -26.75
N LEU A 36 47.51 -35.10 -26.41
CA LEU A 36 47.29 -36.54 -26.16
C LEU A 36 45.79 -36.81 -26.37
N ARG A 37 45.41 -37.35 -27.52
CA ARG A 37 45.28 -38.78 -27.90
C ARG A 37 44.02 -39.42 -27.31
N ALA A 38 43.19 -39.86 -28.25
CA ALA A 38 41.90 -40.52 -28.10
C ALA A 38 41.97 -41.85 -27.33
N THR A 39 40.85 -42.19 -26.69
CA THR A 39 40.27 -43.54 -26.76
C THR A 39 38.74 -43.45 -26.72
N SER A 40 38.14 -44.12 -27.69
CA SER A 40 36.74 -44.52 -27.78
C SER A 40 36.40 -45.58 -26.73
N SER A 41 35.20 -45.52 -26.15
CA SER A 41 34.43 -46.72 -25.84
C SER A 41 32.94 -46.40 -25.83
N ALA A 42 32.22 -47.23 -26.58
CA ALA A 42 30.77 -47.30 -26.62
C ALA A 42 30.23 -47.88 -25.32
N SER A 43 29.08 -47.39 -24.86
CA SER A 43 28.13 -48.21 -24.10
C SER A 43 26.71 -47.70 -24.32
N THR A 44 26.04 -48.37 -25.25
CA THR A 44 24.61 -48.45 -25.41
C THR A 44 24.04 -49.25 -24.23
N SER A 45 23.15 -48.68 -23.42
CA SER A 45 22.17 -49.48 -22.67
C SER A 45 20.94 -48.65 -22.27
N SER A 46 19.87 -48.93 -23.02
CA SER A 46 18.46 -49.05 -22.60
C SER A 46 17.96 -48.15 -21.45
N ALA A 47 17.17 -47.15 -21.84
CA ALA A 47 16.12 -46.59 -20.99
C ALA A 47 15.07 -47.66 -20.68
N PRO A 48 14.54 -47.76 -19.44
CA PRO A 48 13.33 -48.53 -19.19
C PRO A 48 12.11 -47.71 -19.61
N ASP A 49 11.43 -48.19 -20.66
CA ASP A 49 10.11 -47.75 -21.09
C ASP A 49 9.08 -48.02 -19.97
N PHE A 50 8.55 -46.95 -19.38
CA PHE A 50 7.36 -47.04 -18.54
C PHE A 50 6.13 -47.16 -19.45
N ASN A 51 5.73 -48.40 -19.70
CA ASN A 51 4.55 -48.74 -20.48
C ASN A 51 3.28 -48.55 -19.62
N ILE A 52 2.68 -47.35 -19.66
CA ILE A 52 1.37 -47.09 -19.05
C ILE A 52 0.32 -47.32 -20.14
N THR A 53 -0.28 -48.51 -20.11
CA THR A 53 -1.44 -48.85 -20.94
C THR A 53 -2.64 -48.04 -20.45
N PHE A 54 -3.03 -47.00 -21.20
CA PHE A 54 -4.29 -46.30 -21.00
C PHE A 54 -5.44 -47.18 -21.51
N ALA A 55 -6.33 -47.60 -20.61
CA ALA A 55 -7.56 -48.28 -20.98
C ALA A 55 -8.51 -47.31 -21.73
N GLU A 56 -9.14 -47.82 -22.79
CA GLU A 56 -10.09 -47.06 -23.61
C GLU A 56 -11.34 -46.63 -22.82
N PRO A 57 -11.88 -45.42 -23.08
CA PRO A 57 -13.07 -44.93 -22.39
C PRO A 57 -14.32 -45.67 -22.86
N ALA A 58 -15.04 -46.29 -21.92
CA ALA A 58 -16.33 -46.94 -22.16
C ALA A 58 -17.40 -45.95 -22.65
N PRO A 59 -18.35 -46.39 -23.50
CA PRO A 59 -19.25 -45.51 -24.24
C PRO A 59 -20.29 -44.79 -23.37
N ALA A 60 -20.58 -43.54 -23.75
CA ALA A 60 -21.53 -42.65 -23.10
C ALA A 60 -22.95 -43.23 -23.07
N LYS A 61 -23.49 -43.43 -21.86
CA LYS A 61 -24.92 -43.70 -21.63
C LYS A 61 -25.69 -42.39 -21.46
N LYS A 62 -26.78 -42.27 -22.22
CA LYS A 62 -27.74 -41.16 -22.25
C LYS A 62 -28.24 -40.80 -20.84
N ALA A 63 -28.28 -39.50 -20.57
CA ALA A 63 -28.88 -38.92 -19.37
C ALA A 63 -30.38 -39.21 -19.29
N SER A 64 -30.80 -39.90 -18.22
CA SER A 64 -32.16 -39.83 -17.70
C SER A 64 -32.19 -38.79 -16.57
N SER A 65 -33.19 -37.91 -16.61
CA SER A 65 -33.45 -36.85 -15.64
C SER A 65 -33.76 -37.41 -14.23
N PRO A 66 -33.14 -36.90 -13.15
CA PRO A 66 -33.66 -37.10 -11.81
C PRO A 66 -34.55 -35.95 -11.34
N SER A 67 -35.69 -36.35 -10.80
CA SER A 67 -36.72 -35.63 -10.05
C SER A 67 -36.18 -34.60 -9.02
N PRO A 68 -36.88 -33.47 -8.77
CA PRO A 68 -36.38 -32.42 -7.90
C PRO A 68 -36.76 -32.67 -6.43
N SER A 69 -36.13 -33.62 -5.74
CA SER A 69 -36.15 -33.66 -4.27
C SER A 69 -35.24 -34.75 -3.68
N ALA A 70 -33.93 -34.51 -3.62
CA ALA A 70 -33.06 -35.19 -2.66
C ALA A 70 -31.78 -34.36 -2.51
N GLN A 71 -31.72 -33.50 -1.49
CA GLN A 71 -30.46 -32.89 -1.08
C GLN A 71 -29.60 -33.93 -0.35
N PRO A 72 -28.27 -33.92 -0.49
CA PRO A 72 -27.41 -34.83 0.25
C PRO A 72 -27.56 -34.57 1.76
N LEU A 73 -27.91 -35.62 2.51
CA LEU A 73 -28.08 -35.59 3.95
C LEU A 73 -26.70 -35.48 4.62
N VAL A 74 -26.20 -34.26 4.81
CA VAL A 74 -24.97 -34.01 5.57
C VAL A 74 -25.31 -34.21 7.07
N PRO A 75 -24.70 -35.19 7.76
CA PRO A 75 -24.97 -35.42 9.17
C PRO A 75 -24.40 -34.28 10.03
N TRP A 76 -25.20 -33.79 10.97
CA TRP A 76 -24.85 -32.68 11.86
C TRP A 76 -24.16 -33.22 13.11
N ILE A 77 -23.06 -32.60 13.55
CA ILE A 77 -22.44 -32.93 14.83
C ILE A 77 -23.03 -31.98 15.88
N VAL A 78 -23.81 -32.53 16.81
CA VAL A 78 -24.46 -31.79 17.90
C VAL A 78 -23.87 -32.26 19.23
N ARG A 79 -23.57 -31.34 20.16
CA ARG A 79 -23.17 -31.71 21.52
C ARG A 79 -24.42 -31.99 22.35
N GLY A 80 -24.49 -33.18 22.95
CA GLY A 80 -25.53 -33.52 23.92
C GLY A 80 -25.38 -32.75 25.23
N GLU A 81 -26.36 -32.87 26.13
CA GLU A 81 -26.34 -32.25 27.47
C GLU A 81 -25.18 -32.77 28.35
N ASP A 82 -24.63 -33.94 28.01
CA ASP A 82 -23.43 -34.56 28.57
C ASP A 82 -22.11 -33.98 27.99
N GLY A 83 -22.18 -32.99 27.10
CA GLY A 83 -21.03 -32.31 26.50
C GLY A 83 -20.32 -33.09 25.39
N LYS A 84 -20.76 -34.31 25.07
CA LYS A 84 -20.14 -35.17 24.06
C LYS A 84 -20.73 -34.96 22.66
N PRO A 85 -19.92 -34.94 21.59
CA PRO A 85 -20.41 -34.79 20.22
C PRO A 85 -21.13 -36.06 19.75
N ARG A 86 -22.33 -35.91 19.19
CA ARG A 86 -23.13 -36.97 18.57
C ARG A 86 -23.56 -36.56 17.16
N LEU A 87 -23.68 -37.54 16.26
CA LEU A 87 -24.17 -37.31 14.90
C LEU A 87 -25.70 -37.31 14.90
N SER A 88 -26.30 -36.26 14.35
CA SER A 88 -27.74 -36.07 14.19
C SER A 88 -28.07 -35.95 12.70
N THR A 89 -29.11 -36.64 12.27
CA THR A 89 -29.65 -36.54 10.90
C THR A 89 -30.57 -35.32 10.73
N SER A 90 -30.99 -34.68 11.81
CA SER A 90 -31.78 -33.45 11.80
C SER A 90 -30.91 -32.23 12.17
N PRO A 91 -31.06 -31.08 11.48
CA PRO A 91 -30.36 -29.85 11.84
C PRO A 91 -30.74 -29.38 13.26
N PRO A 92 -29.83 -28.69 13.97
CA PRO A 92 -30.11 -28.14 15.29
C PRO A 92 -31.29 -27.15 15.28
N PRO A 93 -32.07 -27.07 16.37
CA PRO A 93 -33.25 -26.21 16.45
C PRO A 93 -32.95 -24.72 16.23
N GLU A 94 -31.76 -24.25 16.61
CA GLU A 94 -31.32 -22.86 16.36
C GLU A 94 -31.22 -22.55 14.85
N VAL A 95 -30.75 -23.53 14.07
CA VAL A 95 -30.63 -23.39 12.61
C VAL A 95 -32.01 -23.35 11.96
N LEU A 96 -32.94 -24.17 12.42
CA LEU A 96 -34.33 -24.17 11.95
C LEU A 96 -35.02 -22.83 12.25
N GLN A 97 -34.79 -22.25 13.43
CA GLN A 97 -35.31 -20.92 13.77
C GLN A 97 -34.71 -19.82 12.89
N ALA A 98 -33.40 -19.88 12.61
CA ALA A 98 -32.74 -18.92 11.72
C ALA A 98 -33.30 -18.98 10.29
N ILE A 99 -33.54 -20.19 9.76
CA ILE A 99 -34.17 -20.38 8.45
C ILE A 99 -35.59 -19.82 8.44
N ALA A 100 -36.40 -20.12 9.46
CA ALA A 100 -37.76 -19.60 9.56
C ALA A 100 -37.81 -18.05 9.65
N LEU A 101 -36.86 -17.43 10.36
CA LEU A 101 -36.72 -15.98 10.42
C LEU A 101 -36.31 -15.39 9.06
N ALA A 102 -35.36 -16.02 8.36
CA ALA A 102 -34.93 -15.60 7.03
C ALA A 102 -36.07 -15.70 6.00
N GLU A 103 -36.87 -16.77 6.05
CA GLU A 103 -38.06 -16.92 5.19
C GLU A 103 -39.15 -15.90 5.53
N ALA A 104 -39.35 -15.58 6.82
CA ALA A 104 -40.28 -14.54 7.24
C ALA A 104 -39.83 -13.14 6.78
N GLU A 105 -38.53 -12.86 6.78
CA GLU A 105 -37.96 -11.63 6.23
C GLU A 105 -38.09 -11.56 4.71
N ALA A 106 -37.85 -12.67 4.00
CA ALA A 106 -38.05 -12.76 2.55
C ALA A 106 -39.52 -12.53 2.16
N LYS A 107 -40.48 -13.09 2.91
CA LYS A 107 -41.92 -12.84 2.71
C LYS A 107 -42.32 -11.39 3.01
N LYS A 108 -41.70 -10.76 4.02
CA LYS A 108 -41.89 -9.32 4.30
C LYS A 108 -41.31 -8.43 3.20
N ALA A 109 -40.17 -8.81 2.60
CA ALA A 109 -39.58 -8.11 1.48
C ALA A 109 -40.45 -8.20 0.22
N ALA A 110 -40.97 -9.40 -0.10
CA ALA A 110 -41.88 -9.61 -1.23
C ALA A 110 -43.19 -8.82 -1.08
N LYS A 111 -43.77 -8.76 0.13
CA LYS A 111 -44.98 -7.95 0.41
C LYS A 111 -44.71 -6.44 0.30
N LYS A 112 -43.47 -5.99 0.54
CA LYS A 112 -43.07 -4.59 0.40
C LYS A 112 -42.84 -4.19 -1.06
N GLU A 113 -42.47 -5.14 -1.92
CA GLU A 113 -42.42 -4.93 -3.37
C GLU A 113 -43.81 -4.93 -4.01
N SER A 114 -44.73 -5.79 -3.57
CA SER A 114 -46.11 -5.79 -4.10
C SER A 114 -46.89 -4.51 -3.74
N LEU A 115 -46.66 -3.94 -2.55
CA LEU A 115 -47.21 -2.63 -2.15
C LEU A 115 -46.58 -1.43 -2.89
N LYS A 116 -45.44 -1.62 -3.56
CA LYS A 116 -44.79 -0.59 -4.37
C LYS A 116 -45.32 -0.56 -5.82
N GLY A 117 -45.99 -1.64 -6.26
CA GLY A 117 -46.62 -1.75 -7.58
C GLY A 117 -47.98 -1.07 -7.73
N GLN A 118 -48.60 -0.57 -6.64
CA GLN A 118 -49.90 0.12 -6.67
C GLN A 118 -49.85 1.63 -6.39
N LYS A 119 -48.67 2.25 -6.35
CA LYS A 119 -48.50 3.73 -6.30
C LYS A 119 -47.86 4.27 -7.57
N GLY A 120 -48.47 3.93 -8.70
CA GLY A 120 -48.13 4.40 -10.03
C GLY A 120 -49.36 4.79 -10.84
N ALA A 121 -50.34 5.47 -10.21
CA ALA A 121 -51.38 6.22 -10.90
C ALA A 121 -52.01 7.20 -9.90
N VAL A 122 -52.35 8.39 -10.40
CA VAL A 122 -52.98 9.53 -9.71
C VAL A 122 -52.03 10.43 -8.91
N ALA A 123 -51.42 11.37 -9.62
CA ALA A 123 -50.97 12.65 -9.08
C ALA A 123 -51.72 13.77 -9.81
N ALA A 124 -52.74 14.36 -9.19
CA ALA A 124 -53.21 15.72 -9.45
C ALA A 124 -54.29 16.12 -8.42
N ALA A 125 -54.23 17.39 -8.00
CA ALA A 125 -55.23 18.16 -7.24
C ALA A 125 -55.40 17.85 -5.73
N ALA A 126 -54.91 18.76 -4.88
CA ALA A 126 -55.74 19.83 -4.31
C ALA A 126 -55.03 20.49 -3.12
N ALA A 127 -55.19 21.81 -3.05
CA ALA A 127 -54.58 22.72 -2.10
C ALA A 127 -55.39 22.88 -0.81
N ALA A 128 -54.69 23.38 0.21
CA ALA A 128 -55.14 24.24 1.31
C ALA A 128 -56.23 23.76 2.30
N SER A 129 -55.83 23.65 3.59
CA SER A 129 -56.59 24.24 4.71
C SER A 129 -55.78 24.26 6.03
N SER A 130 -55.48 25.48 6.47
CA SER A 130 -55.53 26.02 7.85
C SER A 130 -55.34 25.14 9.10
N ALA A 131 -54.30 25.54 9.87
CA ALA A 131 -54.28 25.86 11.31
C ALA A 131 -54.97 24.95 12.36
N SER A 132 -54.18 24.50 13.35
CA SER A 132 -54.46 24.74 14.78
C SER A 132 -53.34 24.23 15.71
N VAL A 133 -53.20 24.93 16.82
CA VAL A 133 -52.15 24.89 17.84
C VAL A 133 -52.26 23.68 18.77
N LYS A 134 -51.15 23.01 19.09
CA LYS A 134 -50.85 22.60 20.48
C LYS A 134 -49.39 22.22 20.70
N ALA A 135 -48.71 23.04 21.49
CA ALA A 135 -47.42 22.73 22.10
C ALA A 135 -47.57 21.50 23.03
N LYS A 136 -46.67 20.52 22.87
CA LYS A 136 -46.36 19.55 23.91
C LYS A 136 -44.88 19.24 23.86
N GLU A 137 -44.18 19.90 24.75
CA GLU A 137 -42.77 19.72 25.08
C GLU A 137 -42.51 18.23 25.40
N ARG A 138 -41.63 17.58 24.63
CA ARG A 138 -41.15 16.22 24.91
C ARG A 138 -39.62 16.21 24.81
N LYS A 139 -39.03 16.03 25.99
CA LYS A 139 -37.64 15.71 26.31
C LYS A 139 -36.95 14.89 25.21
N ALA A 140 -35.84 15.41 24.68
CA ALA A 140 -35.10 14.82 23.56
C ALA A 140 -34.39 13.51 23.97
N ALA A 141 -34.79 12.41 23.34
CA ALA A 141 -33.96 11.21 23.18
C ALA A 141 -33.05 11.40 21.93
N PRO A 142 -31.87 10.75 21.85
CA PRO A 142 -30.94 11.00 20.76
C PRO A 142 -31.55 10.61 19.42
N ALA A 143 -31.74 11.59 18.55
CA ALA A 143 -32.35 11.41 17.24
C ALA A 143 -31.48 10.50 16.36
N ALA A 144 -32.08 9.44 15.81
CA ALA A 144 -31.48 8.64 14.76
C ALA A 144 -31.06 9.54 13.59
N PRO A 145 -29.92 9.27 12.92
CA PRO A 145 -29.40 10.17 11.90
C PRO A 145 -30.43 10.35 10.77
N PRO A 146 -30.67 11.61 10.33
CA PRO A 146 -31.63 11.88 9.26
C PRO A 146 -31.26 11.12 7.98
N LYS A 147 -32.25 10.48 7.35
CA LYS A 147 -32.08 9.77 6.07
C LYS A 147 -31.91 10.78 4.93
N PHE A 148 -30.73 11.38 4.82
CA PHE A 148 -30.37 12.28 3.73
C PHE A 148 -30.46 11.57 2.36
N SER A 149 -30.92 12.31 1.34
CA SER A 149 -30.85 11.88 -0.07
C SER A 149 -29.39 11.60 -0.47
N LYS A 150 -29.13 10.79 -1.51
CA LYS A 150 -27.75 10.47 -1.95
C LYS A 150 -26.92 11.75 -2.20
N ALA A 151 -27.54 12.82 -2.72
CA ALA A 151 -26.91 14.11 -2.93
C ALA A 151 -26.59 14.83 -1.61
N ALA A 152 -27.54 14.90 -0.68
CA ALA A 152 -27.32 15.50 0.64
C ALA A 152 -26.29 14.70 1.48
N ARG A 153 -26.23 13.38 1.29
CA ARG A 153 -25.22 12.51 1.91
C ARG A 153 -23.82 12.74 1.33
N ARG A 154 -23.71 12.95 0.01
CA ARG A 154 -22.44 13.35 -0.64
C ARG A 154 -21.98 14.71 -0.11
N PHE A 155 -22.86 15.70 -0.14
CA PHE A 155 -22.59 17.04 0.41
C PHE A 155 -22.17 16.98 1.90
N TYR A 156 -22.89 16.24 2.73
CA TYR A 156 -22.55 16.09 4.15
C TYR A 156 -21.21 15.37 4.36
N ASN A 157 -20.92 14.32 3.59
CA ASN A 157 -19.66 13.58 3.70
C ASN A 157 -18.46 14.39 3.19
N GLU A 158 -18.63 15.19 2.15
CA GLU A 158 -17.58 16.04 1.57
C GLU A 158 -17.35 17.31 2.41
N ASN A 159 -18.41 17.93 2.93
CA ASN A 159 -18.31 19.22 3.59
C ASN A 159 -18.28 19.12 5.12
N ILE A 160 -19.00 18.20 5.76
CA ILE A 160 -19.18 18.21 7.22
C ILE A 160 -18.25 17.20 7.92
N LYS A 161 -17.97 16.06 7.30
CA LYS A 161 -17.11 15.01 7.89
C LYS A 161 -15.65 15.43 8.05
N ASP A 162 -15.17 16.32 7.20
CA ASP A 162 -13.80 16.85 7.28
C ASP A 162 -13.64 17.99 8.31
N HIS A 163 -14.75 18.59 8.76
CA HIS A 163 -14.80 19.66 9.79
C HIS A 163 -15.16 19.15 11.19
N GLU A 164 -15.12 17.84 11.44
CA GLU A 164 -15.20 17.38 12.82
C GLU A 164 -14.00 17.90 13.63
N PRO A 165 -14.20 18.31 14.89
CA PRO A 165 -13.11 18.78 15.74
C PRO A 165 -12.01 17.71 15.85
N GLN A 166 -10.82 18.01 15.34
CA GLN A 166 -9.67 17.11 15.36
C GLN A 166 -8.66 17.57 16.41
N ARG A 167 -7.91 16.62 16.96
CA ARG A 167 -6.83 16.92 17.90
C ARG A 167 -5.85 17.94 17.29
N LEU A 168 -5.52 18.99 18.04
CA LEU A 168 -4.70 20.13 17.59
C LEU A 168 -3.41 19.67 16.91
N ALA A 169 -2.66 18.76 17.52
CA ALA A 169 -1.42 18.22 16.94
C ALA A 169 -1.61 17.57 15.56
N LYS A 170 -2.76 16.95 15.31
CA LYS A 170 -3.10 16.36 14.00
C LYS A 170 -3.40 17.44 12.98
N VAL A 171 -4.11 18.49 13.37
CA VAL A 171 -4.41 19.64 12.51
C VAL A 171 -3.14 20.38 12.12
N LEU A 172 -2.23 20.63 13.08
CA LEU A 172 -0.92 21.23 12.82
C LEU A 172 -0.08 20.40 11.84
N ALA A 173 -0.06 19.08 12.02
CA ALA A 173 0.65 18.18 11.12
C ALA A 173 0.04 18.16 9.70
N ALA A 174 -1.29 18.15 9.60
CA ALA A 174 -2.00 18.19 8.31
C ALA A 174 -1.78 19.53 7.59
N ALA A 175 -1.69 20.63 8.32
CA ALA A 175 -1.38 21.96 7.79
C ALA A 175 0.09 22.12 7.36
N GLY A 176 0.93 21.10 7.57
CA GLY A 176 2.33 21.08 7.16
C GLY A 176 3.30 21.77 8.13
N VAL A 177 2.85 22.14 9.33
CA VAL A 177 3.67 22.87 10.32
C VAL A 177 4.84 22.03 10.81
N ALA A 178 4.57 20.83 11.32
CA ALA A 178 5.59 19.93 11.85
C ALA A 178 5.11 18.48 11.84
N SER A 179 5.95 17.55 12.30
CA SER A 179 5.48 16.18 12.59
C SER A 179 4.42 16.20 13.70
N ARG A 180 3.61 15.14 13.84
CA ARG A 180 2.63 15.08 14.93
C ARG A 180 3.29 15.21 16.31
N ARG A 181 4.42 14.53 16.54
CA ARG A 181 5.14 14.57 17.83
C ARG A 181 5.75 15.94 18.09
N THR A 182 6.42 16.50 17.08
CA THR A 182 6.97 17.86 17.15
C THR A 182 5.86 18.90 17.34
N SER A 183 4.67 18.67 16.77
CA SER A 183 3.51 19.53 17.02
C SER A 183 3.04 19.45 18.47
N GLU A 184 3.07 18.26 19.09
CA GLU A 184 2.79 18.11 20.52
C GLU A 184 3.83 18.85 21.38
N GLU A 185 5.12 18.77 21.03
CA GLU A 185 6.19 19.54 21.69
C GLU A 185 5.97 21.05 21.59
N LEU A 186 5.59 21.57 20.42
CA LEU A 186 5.26 22.99 20.25
C LEU A 186 4.08 23.42 21.13
N ILE A 187 3.06 22.55 21.26
CA ILE A 187 1.91 22.80 22.14
C ILE A 187 2.38 22.83 23.60
N PHE A 188 3.16 21.85 24.05
CA PHE A 188 3.68 21.81 25.42
C PHE A 188 4.55 23.02 25.76
N GLN A 189 5.30 23.55 24.79
CA GLN A 189 6.10 24.76 24.93
C GLN A 189 5.26 26.06 24.95
N GLY A 190 3.94 25.99 24.83
CA GLY A 190 3.07 27.17 24.79
C GLY A 190 3.23 28.02 23.53
N LYS A 191 3.83 27.46 22.46
CA LYS A 191 4.09 28.17 21.19
C LYS A 191 2.87 28.23 20.27
N VAL A 192 1.76 27.61 20.67
CA VAL A 192 0.53 27.51 19.89
C VAL A 192 -0.60 28.25 20.60
N THR A 193 -1.26 29.16 19.90
CA THR A 193 -2.48 29.82 20.39
C THR A 193 -3.68 29.43 19.54
N VAL A 194 -4.82 29.26 20.20
CA VAL A 194 -6.11 28.95 19.57
C VAL A 194 -7.11 30.00 20.04
N ASN A 195 -7.71 30.73 19.10
CA ASN A 195 -8.68 31.79 19.37
C ASN A 195 -8.19 32.84 20.39
N GLY A 196 -6.88 33.13 20.38
CA GLY A 196 -6.26 34.12 21.26
C GLY A 196 -5.73 33.58 22.60
N SER A 197 -6.01 32.32 22.95
CA SER A 197 -5.51 31.70 24.18
C SER A 197 -4.37 30.73 23.90
N VAL A 198 -3.31 30.77 24.72
CA VAL A 198 -2.21 29.80 24.66
C VAL A 198 -2.75 28.41 25.02
N CYS A 199 -2.52 27.44 24.14
CA CYS A 199 -2.95 26.06 24.36
C CYS A 199 -1.74 25.20 24.68
N THR A 200 -1.73 24.59 25.87
CA THR A 200 -0.70 23.63 26.31
C THR A 200 -1.19 22.19 26.34
N SER A 201 -2.51 21.97 26.17
CA SER A 201 -3.08 20.63 26.11
C SER A 201 -3.07 20.10 24.67
N PRO A 202 -2.27 19.06 24.35
CA PRO A 202 -2.24 18.51 23.00
C PRO A 202 -3.50 17.74 22.64
N GLN A 203 -4.37 17.42 23.61
CA GLN A 203 -5.64 16.72 23.38
C GLN A 203 -6.78 17.66 22.94
N THR A 204 -6.57 18.97 23.01
CA THR A 204 -7.54 19.98 22.56
C THR A 204 -7.99 19.68 21.14
N LYS A 205 -9.30 19.64 20.93
CA LYS A 205 -9.89 19.46 19.61
C LYS A 205 -10.18 20.84 19.01
N VAL A 206 -9.82 21.03 17.76
CA VAL A 206 -9.99 22.26 17.01
C VAL A 206 -10.57 21.96 15.63
N ASP A 207 -11.32 22.91 15.10
CA ASP A 207 -11.83 22.90 13.74
C ASP A 207 -11.10 23.98 12.93
N ILE A 208 -10.30 23.56 11.95
CA ILE A 208 -9.46 24.46 11.15
C ILE A 208 -10.27 25.50 10.34
N ALA A 209 -11.54 25.22 10.02
CA ALA A 209 -12.37 26.17 9.30
C ALA A 209 -12.90 27.30 10.19
N LYS A 210 -13.18 26.98 11.45
CA LYS A 210 -13.79 27.90 12.42
C LYS A 210 -12.74 28.60 13.26
N ASP A 211 -11.84 27.83 13.85
CA ASP A 211 -10.86 28.33 14.81
C ASP A 211 -9.72 29.08 14.13
N SER A 212 -9.19 30.08 14.83
CA SER A 212 -7.98 30.80 14.42
C SER A 212 -6.79 30.29 15.24
N ILE A 213 -5.91 29.54 14.56
CA ILE A 213 -4.74 28.90 15.17
C ILE A 213 -3.49 29.67 14.75
N TYR A 214 -2.63 30.00 15.71
CA TYR A 214 -1.32 30.60 15.47
C TYR A 214 -0.22 29.72 16.06
N VAL A 215 0.92 29.67 15.38
CA VAL A 215 2.14 28.99 15.84
C VAL A 215 3.28 29.99 15.76
N ASN A 216 3.96 30.25 16.88
CA ASN A 216 5.00 31.29 16.98
C ASN A 216 4.54 32.65 16.43
N GLY A 217 3.28 33.04 16.66
CA GLY A 217 2.69 34.29 16.15
C GLY A 217 2.24 34.27 14.69
N ASN A 218 2.55 33.21 13.92
CA ASN A 218 2.11 33.07 12.53
C ASN A 218 0.77 32.34 12.44
N ARG A 219 -0.21 32.96 11.76
CA ARG A 219 -1.53 32.35 11.56
C ARG A 219 -1.43 31.19 10.57
N ILE A 220 -2.00 30.04 10.92
CA ILE A 220 -2.10 28.90 10.01
C ILE A 220 -3.21 29.15 8.98
N SER A 221 -2.97 28.72 7.74
CA SER A 221 -3.99 28.76 6.69
C SER A 221 -5.19 27.88 7.05
N LYS A 222 -6.40 28.40 6.84
CA LYS A 222 -7.63 27.61 6.98
C LYS A 222 -7.76 26.49 5.93
N LYS A 223 -7.01 26.60 4.84
CA LYS A 223 -6.98 25.60 3.75
C LYS A 223 -5.85 24.62 4.01
N LEU A 224 -6.18 23.33 3.98
CA LEU A 224 -5.21 22.24 4.03
C LEU A 224 -4.60 21.99 2.63
N PRO A 225 -3.35 21.49 2.57
CA PRO A 225 -2.79 21.04 1.30
C PRO A 225 -3.59 19.86 0.73
N PRO A 226 -3.64 19.69 -0.60
CA PRO A 226 -4.30 18.55 -1.22
C PRO A 226 -3.57 17.26 -0.85
N LYS A 227 -4.28 16.14 -0.91
CA LYS A 227 -3.71 14.82 -0.63
C LYS A 227 -2.85 14.37 -1.81
N LEU A 228 -1.59 14.04 -1.54
CA LEU A 228 -0.61 13.62 -2.53
C LEU A 228 -0.18 12.19 -2.25
N TYR A 229 0.03 11.41 -3.32
CA TYR A 229 0.42 10.01 -3.24
C TYR A 229 1.47 9.73 -4.30
N PHE A 230 2.64 9.25 -3.89
CA PHE A 230 3.75 8.97 -4.79
C PHE A 230 4.28 7.56 -4.59
N ALA A 231 4.63 6.89 -5.68
CA ALA A 231 5.50 5.72 -5.65
C ALA A 231 6.92 6.15 -6.00
N VAL A 232 7.87 5.77 -5.16
CA VAL A 232 9.29 6.12 -5.29
C VAL A 232 10.09 4.85 -5.49
N ASN A 233 11.01 4.85 -6.46
CA ASN A 233 12.05 3.84 -6.56
C ASN A 233 13.22 4.24 -5.66
N LYS A 234 13.18 3.84 -4.39
CA LYS A 234 14.17 4.23 -3.38
C LYS A 234 15.59 3.80 -3.77
N PRO A 235 16.56 4.73 -3.84
CA PRO A 235 17.96 4.42 -4.00
C PRO A 235 18.59 3.81 -2.74
N LYS A 236 19.70 3.08 -2.94
CA LYS A 236 20.53 2.58 -1.84
C LYS A 236 21.21 3.75 -1.13
N GLY A 237 21.35 3.68 0.19
CA GLY A 237 21.99 4.72 1.00
C GLY A 237 21.05 5.82 1.49
N TYR A 238 19.77 5.78 1.11
CA TYR A 238 18.76 6.73 1.59
C TYR A 238 18.00 6.19 2.81
N ILE A 239 17.64 7.07 3.73
CA ILE A 239 16.94 6.74 4.96
C ILE A 239 15.45 7.14 4.83
N CYS A 240 14.55 6.36 5.41
CA CYS A 240 13.11 6.65 5.46
C CYS A 240 12.75 7.54 6.66
N SER A 241 13.62 8.49 7.00
CA SER A 241 13.40 9.49 8.05
C SER A 241 12.88 10.77 7.41
N CYS A 242 12.15 11.58 8.19
CA CYS A 242 11.66 12.89 7.78
C CYS A 242 12.47 14.04 8.41
N GLY A 243 13.63 13.73 9.01
CA GLY A 243 14.54 14.73 9.59
C GLY A 243 15.43 15.41 8.54
N GLU A 244 16.29 16.32 9.01
CA GLU A 244 17.24 17.10 8.19
C GLU A 244 18.45 16.30 7.69
N GLU A 245 18.31 14.99 7.57
CA GLU A 245 19.36 14.16 6.98
C GLU A 245 19.47 14.44 5.48
N SER A 246 20.70 14.64 5.00
CA SER A 246 20.99 14.98 3.60
C SER A 246 20.48 13.93 2.60
N LYS A 247 20.45 12.65 2.99
CA LYS A 247 20.00 11.52 2.17
C LYS A 247 18.72 10.86 2.70
N SER A 248 17.67 11.64 2.87
CA SER A 248 16.33 11.12 3.18
C SER A 248 15.50 10.86 1.92
N VAL A 249 14.57 9.90 1.95
CA VAL A 249 13.64 9.70 0.83
C VAL A 249 12.82 10.96 0.54
N VAL A 250 12.54 11.76 1.57
CA VAL A 250 11.81 13.03 1.44
C VAL A 250 12.65 14.09 0.70
N SER A 251 13.99 14.07 0.82
CA SER A 251 14.86 15.03 0.12
C SER A 251 14.80 14.89 -1.41
N LEU A 252 14.40 13.73 -1.93
CA LEU A 252 14.13 13.53 -3.37
C LEU A 252 13.00 14.43 -3.90
N PHE A 253 12.16 14.97 -3.02
CA PHE A 253 11.04 15.87 -3.37
C PHE A 253 11.39 17.35 -3.21
N ASN A 254 12.63 17.70 -2.84
CA ASN A 254 13.01 19.09 -2.58
C ASN A 254 12.72 20.01 -3.77
N ASP A 255 13.06 19.58 -4.99
CA ASP A 255 12.82 20.41 -6.19
C ASP A 255 11.34 20.51 -6.54
N TYR A 256 10.57 19.45 -6.32
CA TYR A 256 9.11 19.46 -6.46
C TYR A 256 8.46 20.44 -5.46
N LEU A 257 8.89 20.42 -4.20
CA LEU A 257 8.37 21.29 -3.13
C LEU A 257 8.84 22.75 -3.25
N LYS A 258 10.02 23.02 -3.84
CA LYS A 258 10.44 24.39 -4.19
C LYS A 258 9.49 25.01 -5.22
N GLY A 259 9.02 24.21 -6.18
CA GLY A 259 8.03 24.64 -7.19
C GLY A 259 6.60 24.77 -6.67
N TRP A 260 6.30 24.39 -5.43
CA TRP A 260 4.93 24.26 -4.92
C TRP A 260 4.05 25.49 -5.14
N ASN A 261 4.55 26.69 -4.84
CA ASN A 261 3.78 27.93 -4.98
C ASN A 261 3.35 28.19 -6.44
N LYS A 262 4.10 27.66 -7.43
CA LYS A 262 3.75 27.73 -8.86
C LYS A 262 2.71 26.67 -9.23
N ILE A 263 2.81 25.47 -8.64
CA ILE A 263 1.93 24.33 -8.93
C ILE A 263 0.55 24.52 -8.28
N GLN A 264 0.51 25.04 -7.04
CA GLN A 264 -0.68 25.19 -6.21
C GLN A 264 -0.67 26.56 -5.49
N PRO A 265 -1.03 27.64 -6.20
CA PRO A 265 -0.99 28.98 -5.63
C PRO A 265 -1.99 29.14 -4.48
N GLY A 266 -1.54 29.79 -3.39
CA GLY A 266 -2.38 30.09 -2.22
C GLY A 266 -2.64 28.90 -1.29
N LEU A 267 -2.00 27.75 -1.50
CA LEU A 267 -2.08 26.59 -0.62
C LEU A 267 -0.76 26.40 0.16
N PRO A 268 -0.83 26.00 1.45
CA PRO A 268 0.37 25.72 2.22
C PRO A 268 1.15 24.55 1.62
N LYS A 269 2.48 24.55 1.83
CA LYS A 269 3.34 23.45 1.37
C LYS A 269 2.96 22.16 2.12
N PRO A 270 2.75 21.04 1.42
CA PRO A 270 2.46 19.77 2.07
C PRO A 270 3.71 19.22 2.76
N ARG A 271 3.53 18.63 3.92
CA ARG A 271 4.57 17.83 4.58
C ARG A 271 4.43 16.37 4.16
N LEU A 272 5.36 15.89 3.35
CA LEU A 272 5.42 14.50 2.89
C LEU A 272 6.11 13.59 3.92
N PHE A 273 5.70 12.33 3.96
CA PHE A 273 6.33 11.28 4.75
C PHE A 273 6.18 9.91 4.08
N THR A 274 7.08 8.99 4.40
CA THR A 274 7.04 7.62 3.85
C THR A 274 5.99 6.77 4.53
N VAL A 275 5.39 5.85 3.78
CA VAL A 275 4.51 4.81 4.32
C VAL A 275 5.34 3.58 4.63
N GLY A 276 5.47 3.29 5.92
CA GLY A 276 6.42 2.30 6.41
C GLY A 276 7.87 2.73 6.16
N ARG A 277 8.79 1.76 6.24
CA ARG A 277 10.22 1.98 6.08
C ARG A 277 10.83 0.93 5.16
N LEU A 278 11.98 1.28 4.58
CA LEU A 278 12.93 0.38 3.94
C LEU A 278 14.30 0.69 4.53
N ASP A 279 15.09 -0.35 4.77
CA ASP A 279 16.45 -0.18 5.28
C ASP A 279 17.31 0.66 4.34
N VAL A 280 18.39 1.20 4.89
CA VAL A 280 19.36 2.03 4.15
C VAL A 280 19.93 1.27 2.95
N ALA A 281 20.27 -0.01 3.13
CA ALA A 281 20.80 -0.87 2.07
C ALA A 281 19.74 -1.44 1.12
N THR A 282 18.45 -1.25 1.43
CA THR A 282 17.32 -1.80 0.66
C THR A 282 16.81 -0.78 -0.36
N THR A 283 16.54 -1.25 -1.57
CA THR A 283 16.10 -0.43 -2.72
C THR A 283 14.67 -0.73 -3.13
N GLY A 284 14.12 0.08 -4.03
CA GLY A 284 12.84 -0.22 -4.69
C GLY A 284 11.65 0.53 -4.10
N LEU A 285 10.46 -0.05 -4.28
CA LEU A 285 9.19 0.63 -4.08
C LEU A 285 8.98 1.10 -2.64
N ILE A 286 8.79 2.40 -2.45
CA ILE A 286 8.28 2.99 -1.22
C ILE A 286 7.22 4.04 -1.55
N ILE A 287 6.16 4.09 -0.76
CA ILE A 287 5.07 5.06 -0.95
C ILE A 287 5.36 6.29 -0.10
N VAL A 288 5.12 7.47 -0.65
CA VAL A 288 5.25 8.76 0.03
C VAL A 288 3.94 9.52 -0.09
N THR A 289 3.44 10.06 1.01
CA THR A 289 2.15 10.77 1.06
C THR A 289 2.15 11.84 2.16
N ASN A 290 1.15 12.71 2.13
CA ASN A 290 0.76 13.55 3.28
C ASN A 290 -0.55 13.07 3.95
N ASP A 291 -1.20 12.02 3.45
CA ASP A 291 -2.42 11.46 4.05
C ASP A 291 -2.07 10.44 5.14
N GLY A 292 -2.14 10.88 6.40
CA GLY A 292 -1.83 10.04 7.55
C GLY A 292 -2.82 8.87 7.75
N LYS A 293 -4.09 9.02 7.34
CA LYS A 293 -5.07 7.93 7.46
C LYS A 293 -4.73 6.81 6.49
N PHE A 294 -4.41 7.15 5.25
CA PHE A 294 -3.98 6.20 4.23
C PHE A 294 -2.66 5.51 4.64
N ALA A 295 -1.67 6.29 5.08
CA ALA A 295 -0.38 5.73 5.50
C ALA A 295 -0.53 4.74 6.67
N GLN A 296 -1.36 5.08 7.67
CA GLN A 296 -1.66 4.16 8.77
C GLN A 296 -2.35 2.89 8.25
N LYS A 297 -3.38 3.02 7.40
CA LYS A 297 -4.09 1.86 6.84
C LYS A 297 -3.13 0.92 6.10
N LEU A 298 -2.27 1.45 5.23
CA LEU A 298 -1.36 0.62 4.43
C LEU A 298 -0.23 -0.02 5.26
N ALA A 299 0.23 0.65 6.33
CA ALA A 299 1.33 0.16 7.17
C ALA A 299 0.88 -0.73 8.33
N HIS A 300 -0.40 -0.68 8.72
CA HIS A 300 -0.89 -1.42 9.88
C HIS A 300 -0.90 -2.93 9.62
N PRO A 301 -0.43 -3.77 10.56
CA PRO A 301 -0.39 -5.22 10.38
C PRO A 301 -1.75 -5.84 10.06
N SER A 302 -2.84 -5.34 10.67
CA SER A 302 -4.20 -5.88 10.43
C SER A 302 -4.68 -5.74 8.99
N SER A 303 -4.02 -4.93 8.17
CA SER A 303 -4.39 -4.75 6.77
C SER A 303 -3.85 -5.87 5.88
N ASN A 304 -2.95 -6.73 6.39
CA ASN A 304 -2.38 -7.89 5.68
C ASN A 304 -1.89 -7.58 4.26
N VAL A 305 -1.34 -6.38 4.06
CA VAL A 305 -0.87 -5.93 2.75
C VAL A 305 0.44 -6.64 2.42
N THR A 306 0.40 -7.49 1.40
CA THR A 306 1.56 -8.25 0.92
C THR A 306 2.62 -7.34 0.31
N LYS A 307 3.88 -7.72 0.50
CA LYS A 307 5.06 -7.00 0.03
C LYS A 307 5.95 -8.03 -0.67
N GLU A 308 6.21 -7.80 -1.95
CA GLU A 308 7.08 -8.68 -2.75
C GLU A 308 8.49 -8.09 -2.79
N TYR A 309 9.46 -8.90 -2.40
CA TYR A 309 10.87 -8.60 -2.46
C TYR A 309 11.57 -9.51 -3.46
N VAL A 310 12.50 -8.92 -4.20
CA VAL A 310 13.51 -9.66 -4.94
C VAL A 310 14.82 -9.58 -4.18
N VAL A 311 15.27 -10.73 -3.71
CA VAL A 311 16.54 -10.90 -3.00
C VAL A 311 17.57 -11.43 -3.98
N THR A 312 18.74 -10.80 -4.03
CA THR A 312 19.91 -11.34 -4.73
C THR A 312 20.83 -11.95 -3.69
N ILE A 313 21.20 -13.20 -3.88
CA ILE A 313 22.00 -13.99 -2.94
C ILE A 313 23.45 -14.01 -3.39
N ASP A 314 24.36 -13.97 -2.42
CA ASP A 314 25.79 -14.18 -2.63
C ASP A 314 26.09 -15.68 -2.53
N GLY A 315 25.98 -16.40 -3.66
CA GLY A 315 26.22 -17.85 -3.75
C GLY A 315 25.11 -18.62 -4.47
N ALA A 316 25.20 -19.94 -4.36
CA ALA A 316 24.21 -20.88 -4.90
C ALA A 316 23.05 -21.08 -3.92
N VAL A 317 21.83 -21.25 -4.46
CA VAL A 317 20.65 -21.62 -3.67
C VAL A 317 20.21 -23.02 -4.05
N HIS A 318 20.18 -23.89 -3.05
CA HIS A 318 19.68 -25.27 -3.14
C HIS A 318 18.28 -25.40 -2.51
N LYS A 319 17.58 -26.49 -2.83
CA LYS A 319 16.22 -26.79 -2.33
C LYS A 319 16.11 -26.71 -0.79
N LYS A 320 17.11 -27.18 -0.06
CA LYS A 320 17.14 -27.10 1.42
C LYS A 320 16.99 -25.67 1.96
N HIS A 321 17.57 -24.69 1.27
CA HIS A 321 17.48 -23.29 1.69
C HIS A 321 16.09 -22.73 1.43
N LEU A 322 15.47 -23.10 0.29
CA LEU A 322 14.10 -22.68 -0.01
C LEU A 322 13.11 -23.21 1.02
N ILE A 323 13.27 -24.47 1.44
CA ILE A 323 12.47 -25.09 2.50
C ILE A 323 12.66 -24.33 3.82
N ALA A 324 13.91 -24.11 4.23
CA ALA A 324 14.21 -23.39 5.47
C ALA A 324 13.64 -21.96 5.50
N ILE A 325 13.70 -21.21 4.38
CA ILE A 325 13.08 -19.87 4.29
C ILE A 325 11.55 -19.99 4.38
N SER A 326 10.96 -21.00 3.74
CA SER A 326 9.50 -21.21 3.70
C SER A 326 8.92 -21.65 5.04
N GLU A 327 9.69 -22.37 5.85
CA GLU A 327 9.33 -22.71 7.24
C GLU A 327 9.30 -21.48 8.15
N GLY A 328 9.95 -20.39 7.74
CA GLY A 328 9.99 -19.14 8.46
C GLY A 328 11.05 -19.10 9.56
N THR A 329 11.08 -18.03 10.34
CA THR A 329 12.01 -17.91 11.46
C THR A 329 11.48 -17.02 12.57
N LYS A 330 12.02 -17.19 13.78
CA LYS A 330 11.68 -16.31 14.91
C LYS A 330 12.50 -15.02 14.81
N ILE A 331 11.80 -13.92 14.72
CA ILE A 331 12.33 -12.55 14.76
C ILE A 331 11.78 -11.95 16.04
N ASP A 332 12.55 -11.27 16.88
CA ASP A 332 12.03 -10.58 18.08
C ASP A 332 10.93 -11.37 18.84
N GLY A 333 11.14 -12.68 19.07
CA GLY A 333 10.20 -13.58 19.78
C GLY A 333 8.94 -14.05 19.02
N VAL A 334 8.65 -13.55 17.81
CA VAL A 334 7.48 -13.94 17.01
C VAL A 334 7.92 -14.73 15.78
N MET A 335 7.19 -15.80 15.47
CA MET A 335 7.44 -16.61 14.29
C MET A 335 6.93 -15.89 13.03
N CYS A 336 7.85 -15.54 12.13
CA CYS A 336 7.55 -14.90 10.86
C CYS A 336 7.67 -15.94 9.74
N VAL A 337 6.59 -16.17 9.00
CA VAL A 337 6.52 -17.14 7.90
C VAL A 337 6.20 -16.40 6.61
N PRO A 338 7.03 -16.50 5.55
CA PRO A 338 6.72 -15.86 4.28
C PRO A 338 5.55 -16.57 3.58
N ASP A 339 4.75 -15.80 2.85
CA ASP A 339 3.62 -16.34 2.07
C ASP A 339 4.11 -17.14 0.86
N LEU A 340 5.28 -16.77 0.33
CA LEU A 340 5.81 -17.34 -0.90
C LEU A 340 7.32 -17.17 -0.99
N VAL A 341 8.01 -18.25 -1.38
CA VAL A 341 9.44 -18.25 -1.67
C VAL A 341 9.64 -18.98 -3.00
N GLU A 342 10.12 -18.27 -4.01
CA GLU A 342 10.37 -18.85 -5.33
C GLU A 342 11.74 -18.45 -5.88
N PRO A 343 12.49 -19.37 -6.50
CA PRO A 343 13.64 -19.00 -7.30
C PRO A 343 13.17 -18.24 -8.56
N LEU A 344 13.88 -17.17 -8.88
CA LEU A 344 13.69 -16.46 -10.14
C LEU A 344 14.66 -16.99 -11.19
N SER A 345 14.22 -17.04 -12.45
CA SER A 345 15.06 -17.44 -13.58
C SER A 345 16.32 -16.59 -13.63
N ALA A 346 17.46 -17.23 -13.92
CA ALA A 346 18.71 -16.52 -14.13
C ALA A 346 18.53 -15.48 -15.25
N GLN A 347 18.85 -14.22 -14.96
CA GLN A 347 19.03 -13.25 -16.03
C GLN A 347 20.41 -13.50 -16.65
N SER A 348 20.49 -13.48 -17.98
CA SER A 348 21.73 -13.66 -18.75
C SER A 348 22.88 -12.75 -18.27
N ASP A 349 22.52 -11.60 -17.69
CA ASP A 349 23.44 -10.54 -17.26
C ASP A 349 23.87 -10.66 -15.77
N THR A 350 23.35 -11.63 -15.00
CA THR A 350 23.66 -11.74 -13.58
C THR A 350 23.95 -13.17 -13.18
N ARG A 351 25.22 -13.49 -12.91
CA ARG A 351 25.66 -14.80 -12.37
C ARG A 351 25.14 -15.11 -10.95
N LYS A 352 24.35 -14.21 -10.35
CA LYS A 352 23.88 -14.35 -8.97
C LYS A 352 22.45 -14.86 -8.91
N THR A 353 22.21 -15.79 -8.00
CA THR A 353 20.90 -16.38 -7.77
C THR A 353 19.95 -15.34 -7.17
N ARG A 354 18.70 -15.33 -7.63
CA ARG A 354 17.66 -14.41 -7.16
C ARG A 354 16.45 -15.16 -6.66
N LEU A 355 15.88 -14.69 -5.57
CA LEU A 355 14.69 -15.24 -4.94
C LEU A 355 13.60 -14.18 -4.89
N LYS A 356 12.36 -14.58 -5.17
CA LYS A 356 11.14 -13.82 -4.87
C LYS A 356 10.66 -14.26 -3.50
N ILE A 357 10.52 -13.31 -2.58
CA ILE A 357 9.97 -13.54 -1.24
C ILE A 357 8.79 -12.60 -1.02
N VAL A 358 7.64 -13.15 -0.66
CA VAL A 358 6.43 -12.38 -0.34
C VAL A 358 6.15 -12.49 1.15
N VAL A 359 5.95 -11.34 1.79
CA VAL A 359 5.59 -11.24 3.21
C VAL A 359 4.43 -10.25 3.38
N HIS A 360 3.48 -10.57 4.24
CA HIS A 360 2.41 -9.64 4.64
C HIS A 360 2.79 -8.83 5.88
N GLU A 361 3.73 -9.33 6.69
CA GLU A 361 4.32 -8.62 7.80
C GLU A 361 5.30 -7.52 7.32
N GLY A 362 5.90 -6.82 8.27
CA GLY A 362 6.83 -5.72 8.01
C GLY A 362 7.74 -5.47 9.20
N ARG A 363 8.24 -6.56 9.80
CA ARG A 363 9.09 -6.48 10.99
C ARG A 363 10.50 -6.03 10.61
N ASN A 364 11.28 -5.68 11.62
CA ASN A 364 12.62 -5.15 11.38
C ASN A 364 13.47 -6.22 10.68
N HIS A 365 14.10 -5.87 9.55
CA HIS A 365 14.97 -6.75 8.78
C HIS A 365 14.40 -8.14 8.40
N GLU A 366 13.08 -8.30 8.38
CA GLU A 366 12.40 -9.60 8.26
C GLU A 366 12.92 -10.51 7.15
N VAL A 367 12.96 -10.01 5.92
CA VAL A 367 13.44 -10.77 4.75
C VAL A 367 14.94 -11.11 4.85
N ARG A 368 15.73 -10.26 5.51
CA ARG A 368 17.17 -10.52 5.69
C ARG A 368 17.38 -11.63 6.71
N GLU A 369 16.64 -11.62 7.80
CA GLU A 369 16.72 -12.65 8.85
C GLU A 369 16.25 -14.01 8.35
N LEU A 370 15.15 -14.05 7.58
CA LEU A 370 14.69 -15.28 6.92
C LEU A 370 15.78 -15.92 6.06
N VAL A 371 16.46 -15.10 5.24
CA VAL A 371 17.53 -15.58 4.35
C VAL A 371 18.79 -15.96 5.14
N GLN A 372 19.15 -15.18 6.16
CA GLN A 372 20.32 -15.43 6.99
C GLN A 372 20.18 -16.73 7.80
N ASN A 373 18.99 -17.00 8.34
CA ASN A 373 18.72 -18.21 9.12
C ASN A 373 18.70 -19.47 8.25
N ALA A 374 18.44 -19.33 6.95
CA ALA A 374 18.66 -20.41 5.99
C ALA A 374 20.14 -20.62 5.61
N GLY A 375 21.08 -19.89 6.22
CA GLY A 375 22.52 -19.99 5.95
C GLY A 375 22.97 -19.28 4.67
N LEU A 376 22.18 -18.31 4.17
CA LEU A 376 22.48 -17.56 2.95
C LEU A 376 22.84 -16.10 3.27
N LYS A 377 23.63 -15.48 2.40
CA LYS A 377 24.01 -14.07 2.53
C LYS A 377 23.28 -13.22 1.48
N VAL A 378 22.57 -12.19 1.96
CA VAL A 378 21.91 -11.22 1.08
C VAL A 378 22.93 -10.28 0.46
N TYR A 379 23.06 -10.31 -0.87
CA TYR A 379 23.86 -9.34 -1.62
C TYR A 379 23.09 -8.03 -1.87
N ALA A 380 21.84 -8.15 -2.32
CA ALA A 380 20.96 -7.01 -2.58
C ALA A 380 19.51 -7.36 -2.27
N LEU A 381 18.75 -6.36 -1.83
CA LEU A 381 17.33 -6.49 -1.54
C LEU A 381 16.58 -5.35 -2.23
N LYS A 382 15.56 -5.71 -3.02
CA LYS A 382 14.71 -4.75 -3.72
C LYS A 382 13.25 -5.07 -3.48
N ARG A 383 12.47 -4.13 -2.94
CA ARG A 383 11.00 -4.25 -2.90
C ARG A 383 10.43 -3.90 -4.27
N VAL A 384 9.66 -4.79 -4.86
CA VAL A 384 9.12 -4.64 -6.22
C VAL A 384 7.61 -4.51 -6.26
N ARG A 385 6.89 -4.89 -5.19
CA ARG A 385 5.43 -4.79 -5.13
C ARG A 385 4.96 -4.50 -3.71
N VAL A 386 3.90 -3.71 -3.58
CA VAL A 386 3.13 -3.52 -2.34
C VAL A 386 1.66 -3.69 -2.70
N GLY A 387 0.96 -4.62 -2.03
CA GLY A 387 -0.36 -5.06 -2.44
C GLY A 387 -0.37 -5.51 -3.89
N ARG A 388 -1.25 -4.93 -4.69
CA ARG A 388 -1.36 -5.20 -6.14
C ARG A 388 -0.55 -4.22 -6.99
N PHE A 389 0.00 -3.16 -6.39
CA PHE A 389 0.78 -2.16 -7.12
C PHE A 389 2.25 -2.60 -7.25
N ARG A 390 2.70 -2.77 -8.50
CA ARG A 390 4.07 -3.14 -8.84
C ARG A 390 4.87 -1.89 -9.19
N LEU A 391 6.15 -1.89 -8.80
CA LEU A 391 7.09 -0.85 -9.19
C LEU A 391 7.17 -0.78 -10.73
N PRO A 392 6.89 0.37 -11.35
CA PRO A 392 7.02 0.52 -12.80
C PRO A 392 8.45 0.24 -13.26
N ALA A 393 8.60 -0.49 -14.36
CA ALA A 393 9.91 -0.93 -14.85
C ALA A 393 10.75 0.23 -15.41
N ASP A 394 10.08 1.23 -15.95
CA ASP A 394 10.60 2.48 -16.50
C ASP A 394 10.94 3.53 -15.42
N LEU A 395 10.50 3.32 -14.17
CA LEU A 395 10.78 4.26 -13.09
C LEU A 395 12.25 4.13 -12.63
N GLY A 396 13.06 5.08 -13.09
CA GLY A 396 14.48 5.18 -12.72
C GLY A 396 14.72 5.26 -11.21
N ILE A 397 15.90 4.84 -10.77
CA ILE A 397 16.30 4.88 -9.36
C ILE A 397 16.31 6.34 -8.86
N GLY A 398 15.75 6.60 -7.69
CA GLY A 398 15.61 7.96 -7.13
C GLY A 398 14.49 8.79 -7.75
N LYS A 399 13.80 8.27 -8.79
CA LYS A 399 12.63 8.92 -9.36
C LYS A 399 11.36 8.48 -8.66
N PHE A 400 10.33 9.29 -8.82
CA PHE A 400 8.99 9.06 -8.29
C PHE A 400 7.94 9.33 -9.35
N VAL A 401 6.78 8.70 -9.19
CA VAL A 401 5.59 8.92 -10.00
C VAL A 401 4.40 9.20 -9.09
N GLU A 402 3.54 10.14 -9.48
CA GLU A 402 2.29 10.41 -8.78
C GLU A 402 1.28 9.31 -9.07
N LEU A 403 0.61 8.83 -8.02
CA LEU A 403 -0.30 7.70 -8.09
C LEU A 403 -1.70 8.16 -8.47
N LYS A 404 -2.30 7.46 -9.44
CA LYS A 404 -3.70 7.68 -9.82
C LYS A 404 -4.63 6.95 -8.85
N GLN A 405 -5.91 7.28 -8.88
CA GLN A 405 -6.91 6.65 -8.01
C GLN A 405 -6.97 5.11 -8.14
N ALA A 406 -6.70 4.58 -9.33
CA ALA A 406 -6.60 3.15 -9.57
C ALA A 406 -5.41 2.51 -8.83
N ASP A 407 -4.25 3.18 -8.84
CA ASP A 407 -3.03 2.72 -8.17
C ASP A 407 -3.19 2.75 -6.64
N ILE A 408 -3.84 3.80 -6.13
CA ILE A 408 -4.17 3.92 -4.70
C ILE A 408 -5.05 2.73 -4.26
N LYS A 409 -6.07 2.38 -5.04
CA LYS A 409 -6.91 1.20 -4.76
C LYS A 409 -6.12 -0.10 -4.84
N ALA A 410 -5.17 -0.21 -5.77
CA ALA A 410 -4.31 -1.38 -5.91
C ALA A 410 -3.38 -1.57 -4.69
N LEU A 411 -2.98 -0.49 -4.02
CA LEU A 411 -2.18 -0.54 -2.80
C LEU A 411 -2.97 -1.04 -1.58
N GLU A 412 -4.23 -0.63 -1.45
CA GLU A 412 -5.03 -0.93 -0.24
C GLU A 412 -5.45 -2.40 -0.12
N GLY A 413 -5.20 -3.23 -1.14
CA GLY A 413 -5.43 -4.68 -1.07
C GLY A 413 -6.88 -5.01 -0.72
N ASN A 414 -7.82 -4.75 -1.62
CA ASN A 414 -9.13 -5.39 -1.50
C ASN A 414 -8.98 -6.85 -1.95
N ASN A 415 -9.34 -7.78 -1.06
CA ASN A 415 -9.70 -9.16 -1.42
C ASN A 415 -10.50 -9.20 -2.72
#